data_AF-A0A818BQ37-F1
#
_entry.id   AF-A0A818BQ37-F1
#
_cell.length_a   1.000
_cell.length_b   1.000
_cell.length_c   1.000
_cell.angle_alpha   90.00
_cell.angle_beta   90.00
_cell.angle_gamma   90.00
#
_symmetry.space_group_name_H-M   'P 1'
#
loop_
_entity.id
_entity.type
_entity.pdbx_description
1 polymer ?
#
loop_
_entity_poly.entity_id
_entity_poly.type
_entity_poly.pdbx_seq_one_letter_code
_entity_poly.pdbx_strand_id
1 'polypeptide(L)'
;MGNLQTEVLEIEFSEFSHGFKTMSELTEFQRAVKISMGSELESHIIALIFRIFDANEDQHLSYNEFMTVMKDRLSRNFHTHNDSEVSNSKFDQFKRCVREQAKYDSIIF
;
A
#
# COMPACT_ATOMS: atom_id res chain seq x y z
N MET A 1 0.69 -16.48 12.53
CA MET A 1 1.92 -15.71 12.80
C MET A 1 1.74 -14.37 12.13
N GLY A 2 1.50 -13.31 12.91
CA GLY A 2 1.35 -11.95 12.39
C GLY A 2 2.65 -11.55 11.70
N ASN A 3 2.55 -10.89 10.54
CA ASN A 3 3.73 -10.34 9.88
C ASN A 3 4.25 -9.21 10.79
N LEU A 4 5.49 -9.31 11.28
CA LEU A 4 6.15 -8.28 12.10
C LEU A 4 6.01 -6.88 11.48
N GLN A 5 5.92 -6.80 10.15
CA GLN A 5 5.73 -5.53 9.44
C GLN A 5 4.33 -4.93 9.66
N THR A 6 3.30 -5.77 9.81
CA THR A 6 1.96 -5.33 10.21
C THR A 6 1.97 -4.81 11.64
N GLU A 7 2.70 -5.47 12.54
CA GLU A 7 2.80 -5.06 13.95
C GLU A 7 3.51 -3.70 14.09
N VAL A 8 4.57 -3.43 13.33
CA VAL A 8 5.27 -2.13 13.34
C VAL A 8 4.35 -1.01 12.85
N LEU A 9 3.63 -1.22 11.74
CA LEU A 9 2.68 -0.22 11.23
C LEU A 9 1.47 -0.02 12.15
N GLU A 10 1.03 -1.07 12.85
CA GLU A 10 -0.02 -0.96 13.87
C GLU A 10 0.43 -0.14 15.07
N ILE A 11 1.68 -0.31 15.51
CA ILE A 11 2.28 0.50 16.58
C ILE A 11 2.39 1.96 16.13
N GLU A 12 2.93 2.23 14.93
CA GLU A 12 3.03 3.58 14.37
C GLU A 12 1.66 4.24 14.26
N PHE A 13 0.67 3.54 13.69
CA PHE A 13 -0.69 4.07 13.57
C PHE A 13 -1.30 4.37 14.94
N SER A 14 -1.13 3.47 15.91
CA SER A 14 -1.63 3.67 17.28
C SER A 14 -0.99 4.87 17.97
N GLU A 15 0.31 5.10 17.75
CA GLU A 15 1.00 6.29 18.24
C GLU A 15 0.50 7.56 17.55
N PHE A 16 0.34 7.55 16.22
CA PHE A 16 -0.11 8.71 15.45
C PHE A 16 -1.58 9.07 15.71
N SER A 17 -2.45 8.07 15.86
CA SER A 17 -3.85 8.29 16.18
C SER A 17 -4.08 8.57 17.67
N HIS A 18 -3.04 8.62 18.51
CA HIS A 18 -3.16 8.74 19.97
C HIS A 18 -4.13 7.71 20.59
N GLY A 19 -4.27 6.53 19.97
CA GLY A 19 -5.22 5.48 20.38
C GLY A 19 -6.66 5.66 19.86
N PHE A 20 -6.94 6.66 19.01
CA PHE A 20 -8.23 6.80 18.35
C PHE A 20 -8.37 5.86 17.13
N LYS A 21 -9.62 5.47 16.83
CA LYS A 21 -9.95 4.50 15.77
C LYS A 21 -9.74 5.05 14.35
N THR A 22 -9.67 6.37 14.20
CA THR A 22 -9.46 7.10 12.96
C THR A 22 -8.57 8.32 13.23
N MET A 23 -7.76 8.73 12.25
CA MET A 23 -7.12 10.03 12.28
C MET A 23 -8.12 11.04 11.71
N SER A 24 -8.66 11.90 12.58
CA SER A 24 -9.86 12.67 12.27
C SER A 24 -9.61 14.01 11.58
N GLU A 25 -8.36 14.47 11.49
CA GLU A 25 -8.06 15.78 10.94
C GLU A 25 -6.74 15.82 10.16
N LEU A 26 -6.71 16.67 9.13
CA LEU A 26 -5.50 16.96 8.33
C LEU A 26 -4.32 17.43 9.21
N THR A 27 -4.61 18.09 10.32
CA THR A 27 -3.66 18.57 11.34
C THR A 27 -2.94 17.41 12.02
N GLU A 28 -3.66 16.36 12.39
CA GLU A 28 -3.09 15.14 12.97
C GLU A 28 -2.27 14.37 11.92
N PHE A 29 -2.74 14.31 10.68
CA PHE A 29 -1.97 13.74 9.58
C PHE A 29 -0.67 14.51 9.32
N GLN A 30 -0.71 15.84 9.31
CA GLN A 30 0.47 16.69 9.20
C GLN A 30 1.47 16.43 10.33
N ARG A 31 0.98 16.28 11.56
CA ARG A 31 1.80 15.97 12.72
C ARG A 31 2.47 14.60 12.60
N ALA A 32 1.73 13.58 12.18
CA ALA A 32 2.28 12.25 11.93
C ALA A 32 3.38 12.29 10.86
N VAL A 33 3.13 12.93 9.71
CA VAL A 33 4.11 13.10 8.63
C VAL A 33 5.37 13.80 9.13
N LYS A 34 5.23 14.88 9.93
CA LYS A 34 6.36 15.61 10.51
C LYS A 34 7.21 14.74 11.44
N ILE A 35 6.58 13.90 12.25
CA ILE A 35 7.27 12.95 13.14
C ILE A 35 7.99 11.88 12.32
N SER A 36 7.33 11.28 11.32
CA SER A 36 7.90 10.22 10.48
C SER A 36 9.05 10.69 9.59
N MET A 37 8.98 11.92 9.07
CA MET A 37 10.00 12.47 8.16
C MET A 37 11.10 13.28 8.86
N GLY A 38 10.90 13.65 10.12
CA GLY A 38 11.79 14.58 10.85
C GLY A 38 11.86 15.99 10.24
N SER A 39 10.98 16.31 9.29
CA SER A 39 10.92 17.58 8.57
C SER A 39 9.48 17.93 8.20
N GLU A 40 9.20 19.21 8.03
CA GLU A 40 7.86 19.71 7.75
C GLU A 40 7.67 19.87 6.24
N LEU A 41 6.62 19.23 5.71
CA LEU A 41 6.18 19.41 4.33
C LEU A 41 5.25 20.62 4.23
N GLU A 42 5.15 21.20 3.03
CA GLU A 42 4.22 22.29 2.77
C GLU A 42 2.77 21.82 2.88
N SER A 43 1.90 22.63 3.49
CA SER A 43 0.51 22.27 3.78
C SER A 43 -0.28 21.81 2.55
N HIS A 44 -0.02 22.38 1.38
CA HIS A 44 -0.71 21.99 0.15
C HIS A 44 -0.33 20.57 -0.30
N ILE A 45 0.93 20.15 -0.09
CA ILE A 45 1.39 18.79 -0.38
C ILE A 45 0.73 17.80 0.58
N ILE A 46 0.66 18.15 1.87
CA ILE A 46 0.00 17.31 2.88
C ILE A 46 -1.49 17.14 2.54
N ALA A 47 -2.17 18.20 2.14
CA ALA A 47 -3.57 18.14 1.71
C ALA A 47 -3.77 17.26 0.48
N LEU A 48 -2.85 17.30 -0.50
CA LEU A 48 -2.90 16.42 -1.67
C LEU A 48 -2.70 14.95 -1.28
N ILE A 49 -1.71 14.67 -0.43
CA ILE A 49 -1.44 13.31 0.07
C ILE A 49 -2.65 12.78 0.86
N PHE A 50 -3.22 13.61 1.73
CA PHE A 50 -4.40 13.27 2.52
C PHE A 50 -5.58 12.90 1.61
N ARG A 51 -5.84 13.69 0.57
CA ARG A 51 -6.89 13.40 -0.42
C ARG A 51 -6.64 12.14 -1.24
N ILE A 52 -5.38 11.79 -1.49
CA ILE A 52 -5.05 10.54 -2.19
C ILE A 52 -5.37 9.33 -1.29
N PHE A 53 -5.26 9.50 0.03
CA PHE A 53 -5.41 8.40 0.99
C PHE A 53 -6.85 8.25 1.50
N ASP A 54 -7.61 9.34 1.52
CA ASP A 54 -9.05 9.39 1.85
C ASP A 54 -9.87 8.87 0.66
N ALA A 55 -10.13 7.55 0.66
CA ALA A 55 -10.73 6.86 -0.48
C ALA A 55 -12.25 7.02 -0.51
N ASN A 56 -12.87 7.24 0.65
CA ASN A 56 -14.31 7.44 0.80
C ASN A 56 -14.72 8.93 0.85
N GLU A 57 -13.74 9.84 0.79
CA GLU A 57 -13.92 11.30 0.83
C GLU A 57 -14.61 11.79 2.11
N ASP A 58 -14.43 11.06 3.22
CA ASP A 58 -15.05 11.41 4.52
C ASP A 58 -14.20 12.39 5.34
N GLN A 59 -13.06 12.83 4.80
CA GLN A 59 -12.08 13.71 5.44
C GLN A 59 -11.41 13.10 6.68
N HIS A 60 -11.49 11.78 6.83
CA HIS A 60 -10.81 11.02 7.86
C HIS A 60 -9.93 9.96 7.19
N LEU A 61 -8.89 9.54 7.90
CA LEU A 61 -8.12 8.37 7.49
C LEU A 61 -8.41 7.24 8.46
N SER A 62 -9.13 6.24 7.97
CA SER A 62 -9.31 4.98 8.69
C SER A 62 -8.01 4.16 8.68
N TYR A 63 -7.88 3.25 9.65
CA TYR A 63 -6.78 2.29 9.69
C TYR A 63 -6.63 1.52 8.37
N ASN A 64 -7.72 1.16 7.70
CA ASN A 64 -7.68 0.42 6.44
C ASN A 64 -7.14 1.27 5.28
N GLU A 65 -7.53 2.55 5.20
CA GLU A 65 -7.01 3.49 4.19
C GLU A 65 -5.52 3.74 4.39
N PHE A 66 -5.12 3.99 5.64
CA PHE A 66 -3.71 4.12 6.01
C PHE A 66 -2.90 2.87 5.64
N MET A 67 -3.36 1.68 6.02
CA MET A 67 -2.66 0.42 5.74
C MET A 67 -2.63 0.07 4.26
N THR A 68 -3.67 0.38 3.50
CA THR A 68 -3.73 0.10 2.05
C THR A 68 -2.59 0.80 1.31
N VAL A 69 -2.23 2.00 1.75
CA VAL A 69 -1.15 2.79 1.16
C VAL A 69 0.21 2.44 1.77
N MET A 70 0.30 2.31 3.09
CA MET A 70 1.57 2.09 3.80
C MET A 70 2.14 0.68 3.57
N LYS A 71 1.29 -0.33 3.30
CA LYS A 71 1.74 -1.68 2.92
C LYS A 71 2.56 -1.70 1.63
N ASP A 72 2.34 -0.78 0.70
CA ASP A 72 3.10 -0.70 -0.56
C ASP A 72 4.52 -0.14 -0.38
N ARG A 73 4.80 0.57 0.72
CA ARG A 73 6.17 0.94 1.11
C ARG A 73 6.96 -0.24 1.66
N LEU A 74 6.30 -1.19 2.32
CA LEU A 74 6.95 -2.39 2.89
C LEU A 74 7.26 -3.47 1.86
N SER A 75 6.42 -3.63 0.84
CA SER A 75 6.59 -4.64 -0.22
C SER A 75 7.82 -4.39 -1.10
N ARG A 76 8.24 -3.12 -1.23
CA ARG A 76 9.43 -2.72 -2.01
C ARG A 76 10.76 -3.00 -1.31
N ASN A 77 10.80 -3.00 0.03
CA ASN A 77 12.06 -3.16 0.79
C ASN A 77 12.41 -4.62 1.12
N PHE A 78 11.51 -5.58 0.85
CA PHE A 78 11.73 -7.00 1.15
C PHE A 78 11.62 -7.94 -0.06
N HIS A 79 11.72 -7.44 -1.29
CA HIS A 79 12.24 -8.27 -2.38
C HIS A 79 13.76 -8.32 -2.27
N THR A 80 14.23 -8.95 -1.18
CA THR A 80 15.53 -9.61 -1.20
C THR A 80 15.52 -10.51 -2.43
N HIS A 81 16.46 -10.28 -3.35
CA HIS A 81 16.87 -11.23 -4.37
C HIS A 81 17.24 -12.56 -3.70
N ASN A 82 16.25 -13.40 -3.43
CA ASN A 82 16.44 -14.83 -3.34
C ASN A 82 16.02 -15.37 -4.71
N ASP A 83 16.90 -15.16 -5.69
CA ASP A 83 16.91 -15.87 -6.96
C ASP A 83 17.24 -17.35 -6.68
N SER A 84 16.27 -18.07 -6.12
CA SER A 84 16.27 -19.52 -6.14
C SER A 84 14.83 -19.99 -6.33
N GLU A 85 14.62 -20.57 -7.51
CA GLU A 85 13.50 -21.42 -7.91
C GLU A 85 12.33 -20.77 -8.67
N VAL A 86 12.45 -20.94 -9.99
CA VAL A 86 11.39 -21.01 -11.02
C VAL A 86 10.79 -19.66 -11.40
N SER A 87 11.46 -18.99 -12.34
CA SER A 87 10.92 -17.96 -13.22
C SER A 87 9.63 -18.44 -13.92
N ASN A 88 8.49 -18.23 -13.28
CA ASN A 88 7.20 -18.08 -13.95
C ASN A 88 6.98 -16.58 -14.16
N SER A 89 7.74 -15.99 -15.08
CA SER A 89 7.60 -14.57 -15.39
C SER A 89 6.16 -14.26 -15.77
N LYS A 90 5.68 -13.04 -15.49
CA LYS A 90 4.36 -12.58 -15.95
C LYS A 90 4.20 -12.76 -17.48
N PHE A 91 5.31 -12.73 -18.21
CA PHE A 91 5.37 -13.03 -19.64
C PHE A 91 5.14 -14.50 -19.97
N ASP A 92 5.56 -15.45 -19.12
CA ASP A 92 5.26 -16.88 -19.29
C ASP A 92 3.79 -17.19 -19.01
N GLN A 93 3.20 -16.52 -18.00
CA GLN A 93 1.76 -16.62 -17.72
C GLN A 93 0.93 -16.02 -18.88
N PHE A 94 1.36 -14.88 -19.41
CA PHE A 94 0.77 -14.27 -20.59
C PHE A 94 0.86 -15.20 -21.81
N LYS A 95 2.04 -15.77 -22.10
CA LYS A 95 2.22 -16.75 -23.19
C LYS A 95 1.32 -17.98 -23.03
N ARG A 96 1.06 -18.43 -21.79
CA ARG A 96 0.14 -19.54 -21.53
C ARG A 96 -1.30 -19.16 -21.89
N CYS A 97 -1.79 -18.02 -21.42
CA CYS A 97 -3.13 -17.53 -21.77
C CYS A 97 -3.31 -17.39 -23.29
N VAL A 98 -2.33 -16.80 -23.99
CA VAL A 98 -2.40 -16.62 -25.45
C VAL A 98 -2.42 -17.96 -26.19
N ARG A 99 -1.64 -18.95 -25.74
CA ARG A 99 -1.66 -20.31 -26.33
C ARG A 99 -2.97 -21.04 -26.07
N GLU A 100 -3.56 -20.89 -24.90
CA GLU A 100 -4.86 -21.49 -24.58
C GLU A 100 -5.96 -20.86 -25.43
N GLN A 101 -5.97 -19.54 -25.58
CA GLN A 101 -6.91 -18.85 -26.45
C GLN A 101 -6.76 -19.29 -27.92
N ALA A 102 -5.53 -19.37 -28.44
CA ALA A 102 -5.28 -19.83 -29.80
C ALA A 102 -5.70 -21.29 -30.05
N LYS A 103 -5.64 -22.14 -29.02
CA LYS A 103 -6.15 -23.53 -29.08
C LYS A 103 -7.68 -23.58 -29.10
N TYR A 104 -8.35 -22.73 -28.30
CA TYR A 104 -9.80 -22.60 -28.34
C TYR A 104 -10.29 -22.12 -29.70
N ASP A 105 -9.63 -21.13 -30.29
CA ASP A 105 -10.01 -20.58 -31.60
C ASP A 105 -9.73 -21.56 -32.76
N SER A 106 -8.76 -22.46 -32.61
CA SER A 106 -8.47 -23.52 -33.59
C SER A 106 -9.41 -24.74 -33.52
N ILE A 107 -10.30 -24.81 -32.51
CA ILE A 107 -11.32 -25.86 -32.38
C ILE A 107 -12.68 -25.42 -32.96
N ILE A 108 -12.80 -24.13 -33.33
CA ILE A 108 -14.02 -23.52 -33.90
C ILE A 108 -13.97 -23.48 -35.45
N PHE A 109 -13.00 -24.14 -36.09
CA PHE A 109 -12.96 -24.37 -37.55
C PHE A 109 -12.72 -25.85 -37.88
#